data_AF-E6LI61-F1
#
_entry.id   AF-E6LI61-F1
#
_cell.length_a   1.000
_cell.length_b   1.000
_cell.length_c   1.000
_cell.angle_alpha   90.00
_cell.angle_beta   90.00
_cell.angle_gamma   90.00
#
_symmetry.space_group_name_H-M   'P 1'
#
loop_
_entity.id
_entity.type
_entity.pdbx_description
1 polymer ?
#
loop_
_entity_poly.entity_id
_entity_poly.type
_entity_poly.pdbx_seq_one_letter_code
_entity_poly.pdbx_strand_id
1 'polypeptide(L)' 'MSLLSDILKNLGSDVNKSKSPRDTHGPIVKTGPTAGQNRSRNKDGAWRKKRSDAGKKR' A
#
# COMPACT_ATOMS: atom_id res chain seq x y z
N MET A 1 -26.92 -26.22 -13.02
CA MET A 1 -25.98 -25.18 -12.54
C MET A 1 -26.74 -24.31 -11.55
N SER A 2 -26.40 -24.42 -10.27
CA SER A 2 -27.17 -23.84 -9.16
C SER A 2 -26.99 -22.32 -9.12
N LEU A 3 -28.08 -21.57 -9.05
CA LEU A 3 -28.11 -20.11 -8.89
C LEU A 3 -27.25 -19.62 -7.70
N LEU A 4 -27.05 -20.47 -6.68
CA LEU A 4 -26.15 -20.18 -5.57
C LEU A 4 -24.68 -20.08 -5.99
N SER A 5 -24.26 -20.87 -6.99
CA SER A 5 -22.86 -20.93 -7.42
C SER A 5 -22.43 -19.72 -8.23
N ASP A 6 -23.35 -19.01 -8.89
CA ASP A 6 -23.04 -17.84 -9.70
C ASP A 6 -22.95 -16.55 -8.85
N ILE A 7 -23.68 -16.48 -7.74
CA ILE A 7 -23.56 -15.39 -6.76
C ILE A 7 -22.17 -15.39 -6.09
N LEU A 8 -21.65 -16.57 -5.73
CA LEU A 8 -20.33 -16.71 -5.10
C LEU A 8 -19.16 -16.35 -6.03
N LYS A 9 -19.32 -16.42 -7.36
CA LYS A 9 -18.26 -16.03 -8.32
C LYS A 9 -18.08 -14.51 -8.41
N ASN A 10 -19.06 -13.72 -7.97
CA ASN A 10 -19.07 -12.25 -8.08
C ASN A 10 -18.49 -11.53 -6.85
N LEU A 11 -18.04 -12.28 -5.83
CA LEU A 11 -17.44 -11.76 -4.59
C LEU A 11 -15.90 -11.84 -4.56
N GLY A 12 -15.26 -12.25 -5.66
CA GLY A 12 -13.84 -12.61 -5.70
C GLY A 12 -12.90 -11.66 -6.43
N SER A 13 -13.34 -10.49 -6.92
CA SER A 13 -12.52 -9.66 -7.83
C SER A 13 -11.61 -8.63 -7.16
N ASP A 14 -11.61 -8.50 -5.83
CA ASP A 14 -10.88 -7.43 -5.15
C ASP A 14 -9.59 -7.89 -4.43
N VAL A 15 -9.09 -9.08 -4.73
CA VAL A 15 -7.88 -9.67 -4.10
C VAL A 15 -6.59 -8.89 -4.39
N ASN A 16 -6.63 -7.89 -5.28
CA ASN A 16 -5.48 -7.03 -5.60
C ASN A 16 -5.78 -5.54 -5.57
N LYS A 17 -6.70 -5.09 -4.72
CA LYS A 17 -6.86 -3.67 -4.45
C LYS A 17 -5.75 -3.24 -3.48
N SER A 18 -4.59 -2.86 -4.01
CA SER A 18 -3.63 -2.08 -3.21
C SER A 18 -4.41 -0.93 -2.58
N LYS A 19 -4.60 -0.95 -1.26
CA LYS A 19 -5.44 -0.01 -0.51
C LYS A 19 -5.23 1.42 -1.03
N SER A 20 -6.32 2.17 -1.22
CA SER A 20 -6.21 3.54 -1.70
C SER A 20 -5.28 4.33 -0.79
N PRO A 21 -4.45 5.27 -1.29
CA PRO A 21 -3.59 6.09 -0.44
C PRO A 21 -4.32 6.83 0.69
N ARG A 22 -5.65 7.03 0.54
CA ARG A 22 -6.54 7.55 1.59
C ARG A 22 -6.70 6.57 2.75
N ASP A 23 -6.78 5.27 2.46
CA ASP A 23 -6.97 4.18 3.43
C ASP A 23 -5.66 3.76 4.07
N THR A 24 -4.54 3.96 3.38
CA THR A 24 -3.21 3.67 3.94
C THR A 24 -2.74 4.78 4.86
N HIS A 25 -3.38 5.94 4.93
CA HIS A 25 -2.89 7.09 5.71
C HIS A 25 -1.48 7.56 5.29
N GLY A 26 -1.06 7.32 4.03
CA GLY A 26 0.23 7.75 3.51
C GLY A 26 0.97 6.74 2.60
N PRO A 27 2.20 7.10 2.15
CA PRO A 27 2.98 6.26 1.25
C PRO A 27 3.42 4.96 1.90
N ILE A 28 3.17 3.84 1.21
CA ILE A 28 3.56 2.50 1.65
C ILE A 28 5.00 2.17 1.20
N VAL A 29 5.74 1.52 2.09
CA VAL A 29 7.05 0.94 1.78
C VAL A 29 6.85 -0.26 0.87
N LYS A 30 7.47 -0.25 -0.33
CA LYS A 30 7.32 -1.32 -1.32
C LYS A 30 8.18 -2.55 -1.04
N THR A 31 9.35 -2.39 -0.41
CA THR A 31 10.34 -3.45 -0.24
C THR A 31 11.07 -3.35 1.10
N GLY A 32 11.54 -4.49 1.63
CA GLY A 32 12.31 -4.60 2.88
C GLY A 32 11.47 -5.02 4.10
N PRO A 33 12.06 -5.02 5.31
CA PRO A 33 11.44 -5.54 6.54
C PRO A 33 10.13 -4.86 6.95
N THR A 34 9.87 -3.65 6.45
CA THR A 34 8.65 -2.85 6.72
C THR A 34 7.76 -2.73 5.48
N ALA A 35 7.94 -3.59 4.47
CA ALA A 35 7.08 -3.60 3.28
C ALA A 35 5.59 -3.75 3.67
N GLY A 36 4.72 -3.00 2.98
CA GLY A 36 3.28 -2.98 3.27
C GLY A 36 2.87 -2.03 4.41
N GLN A 37 3.83 -1.47 5.16
CA GLN A 37 3.59 -0.46 6.18
C GLN A 37 3.80 0.96 5.65
N ASN A 38 3.21 1.94 6.32
CA ASN A 38 3.44 3.35 6.05
C ASN A 38 4.87 3.77 6.36
N ARG A 39 5.40 4.65 5.52
CA ARG A 39 6.67 5.34 5.80
C ARG A 39 6.56 6.11 7.12
N SER A 40 7.65 6.35 7.81
CA SER A 40 7.62 7.20 9.01
C SER A 40 7.50 8.68 8.63
N ARG A 41 6.79 9.47 9.45
CA ARG A 41 6.75 10.94 9.35
C ARG A 41 7.89 11.58 10.14
N ASN A 42 8.31 12.75 9.68
CA ASN A 42 9.16 13.68 10.40
C ASN A 42 8.32 14.51 11.40
N LYS A 43 8.99 15.27 12.28
CA LYS A 43 8.33 16.15 13.27
C LYS A 43 7.52 17.29 12.62
N ASP A 44 7.86 17.65 11.39
CA ASP A 44 7.16 18.64 10.55
C ASP A 44 5.95 18.03 9.81
N GLY A 45 5.65 16.75 10.02
CA GLY A 45 4.54 16.04 9.36
C GLY A 45 4.85 15.51 7.96
N ALA A 46 6.02 15.83 7.38
CA ALA A 46 6.41 15.35 6.06
C ALA A 46 6.84 13.88 6.11
N TRP A 47 6.55 13.12 5.06
CA TRP A 47 7.04 11.75 4.93
C TRP A 47 8.54 11.72 4.67
N ARG A 48 9.25 10.76 5.28
CA ARG A 48 10.67 10.52 5.00
C ARG A 48 10.87 10.20 3.52
N LYS A 49 11.66 11.02 2.79
CA LYS A 49 12.06 10.75 1.39
C LYS A 49 12.84 9.43 1.28
N LYS A 50 12.89 8.79 0.11
CA LYS A 50 13.83 7.66 -0.06
C LYS A 50 15.26 8.20 0.00
N ARG A 51 16.19 7.38 0.48
CA ARG A 51 17.61 7.75 0.54
C ARG A 51 18.19 8.06 -0.85
N SER A 52 17.69 7.38 -1.90
CA SER A 52 18.00 7.66 -3.31
C SER A 52 17.59 9.06 -3.75
N ASP A 53 16.47 9.57 -3.23
CA ASP A 53 15.92 10.87 -3.63
C ASP A 53 16.62 12.03 -2.90
N ALA A 54 17.45 11.73 -1.89
CA ALA A 54 18.15 12.72 -1.11
C ALA A 54 19.39 13.29 -1.82
N GLY A 55 19.68 12.87 -3.06
CA GLY A 55 20.79 13.37 -3.88
C GLY A 55 22.20 13.03 -3.36
N LYS A 56 22.31 12.39 -2.20
CA LYS A 56 23.57 11.96 -1.60
C LYS A 56 23.90 10.54 -2.05
N LYS A 57 24.92 10.43 -2.91
CA LYS A 57 25.62 9.15 -3.14
C LYS A 57 26.25 8.69 -1.82
N ARG A 58 26.18 7.38 -1.57
CA ARG A 58 26.73 6.74 -0.36
C ARG A 58 28.24 6.80 -0.36
#